data_AF-A0A662WII9-F1
#
_entry.id   AF-A0A662WII9-F1
#
_cell.length_a   1.000
_cell.length_b   1.000
_cell.length_c   1.000
_cell.angle_alpha   90.00
_cell.angle_beta   90.00
_cell.angle_gamma   90.00
#
_symmetry.space_group_name_H-M   'P 1'
#
loop_
_entity.id
_entity.type
_entity.pdbx_description
1 polymer ?
#
loop_
_entity_poly.entity_id
_entity_poly.type
_entity_poly.pdbx_seq_one_letter_code
_entity_poly.pdbx_strand_id
1 'polypeptide(L)'
;MHAFANQMSGYRYDLDRAQFIEVLSAFATLVAIDVEAMRPRPGLPKLIHPTDPNYVQKLEAVAKQRKELAVRWRAVQGAVDQLPHVSTEMLKDFSQEYTSLVSVPETLLEVQTSFLPRHLNRNNTIFGGDVLAFMDKVALQCAKSFTKNKNMVTVAMNRISFKLPINMDDIVTMHARVCTQHRWNFDQEERKFLTLDPLALTTAALKTVRSPNLRGRL
;
A
#
# COMPACT_ATOMS: atom_id res chain seq x y z
N MET A 1 -13.55 -10.58 16.06
CA MET A 1 -13.50 -9.84 14.78
C MET A 1 -13.54 -10.85 13.65
N HIS A 2 -14.60 -10.85 12.85
CA HIS A 2 -14.69 -11.71 11.66
C HIS A 2 -14.12 -10.95 10.47
N ALA A 3 -13.02 -11.46 9.95
CA ALA A 3 -12.39 -11.00 8.72
C ALA A 3 -12.31 -12.20 7.78
N PHE A 4 -12.37 -11.96 6.48
CA PHE A 4 -12.23 -13.00 5.47
C PHE A 4 -11.14 -12.61 4.48
N ALA A 5 -10.46 -13.61 3.93
CA ALA A 5 -9.41 -13.44 2.95
C ALA A 5 -9.94 -13.77 1.55
N ASN A 6 -9.77 -12.84 0.63
CA ASN A 6 -10.05 -13.03 -0.78
C ASN A 6 -8.72 -13.29 -1.50
N GLN A 7 -8.64 -14.42 -2.20
CA GLN A 7 -7.61 -14.68 -3.19
C GLN A 7 -8.08 -14.18 -4.55
N MET A 8 -7.21 -13.48 -5.27
CA MET A 8 -7.52 -12.93 -6.59
C MET A 8 -6.36 -13.20 -7.53
N SER A 9 -6.68 -13.65 -8.76
CA SER A 9 -5.73 -13.73 -9.86
C SER A 9 -6.27 -12.92 -11.05
N GLY A 10 -5.39 -12.17 -11.70
CA GLY A 10 -5.67 -11.40 -12.91
C GLY A 10 -4.95 -11.98 -14.11
N TYR A 11 -5.62 -12.01 -15.25
CA TYR A 11 -5.09 -12.57 -16.49
C TYR A 11 -5.19 -11.54 -17.62
N ARG A 12 -4.16 -11.48 -18.47
CA ARG A 12 -4.20 -10.77 -19.75
C ARG A 12 -4.46 -11.79 -20.85
N TYR A 13 -5.38 -11.48 -21.75
CA TYR A 13 -5.54 -12.26 -22.98
C TYR A 13 -4.51 -11.78 -24.02
N ASP A 14 -3.60 -12.66 -24.41
CA ASP A 14 -2.62 -12.44 -25.47
C ASP A 14 -3.27 -12.78 -26.82
N LEU A 15 -3.47 -11.76 -27.65
CA LEU A 15 -4.14 -11.91 -28.95
C LEU A 15 -3.30 -12.70 -29.95
N ASP A 16 -1.97 -12.55 -29.90
CA ASP A 16 -1.06 -13.20 -30.85
C ASP A 16 -0.98 -14.70 -30.57
N ARG A 17 -1.05 -15.08 -29.28
CA ARG A 17 -0.97 -16.47 -28.83
C ARG A 17 -2.33 -17.11 -28.55
N ALA A 18 -3.41 -16.33 -28.59
CA ALA A 18 -4.77 -16.73 -28.20
C ALA A 18 -4.82 -17.43 -26.82
N GLN A 19 -4.09 -16.89 -25.83
CA GLN A 19 -3.92 -17.51 -24.51
C GLN A 19 -4.06 -16.49 -23.38
N PHE A 20 -4.56 -16.96 -22.24
CA PHE A 20 -4.57 -16.19 -21.00
C PHE A 20 -3.23 -16.35 -20.27
N ILE A 21 -2.59 -15.23 -19.96
CA ILE A 21 -1.34 -15.18 -19.19
C ILE A 21 -1.66 -14.55 -17.85
N GLU A 22 -1.32 -15.23 -16.74
CA GLU A 22 -1.47 -14.65 -15.40
C GLU A 22 -0.52 -13.46 -15.25
N VAL A 23 -1.07 -12.31 -14.85
CA VAL A 23 -0.31 -11.05 -14.69
C VAL A 23 -0.25 -10.58 -13.24
N LEU A 24 -1.16 -11.05 -12.39
CA LEU A 24 -1.25 -10.65 -11.00
C LEU A 24 -1.86 -11.76 -10.15
N SER A 25 -1.30 -11.97 -8.96
CA SER A 25 -1.87 -12.81 -7.92
C SER A 25 -1.79 -12.04 -6.60
N ALA A 26 -2.88 -11.98 -5.85
CA ALA A 26 -2.99 -11.17 -4.65
C ALA A 26 -3.94 -11.74 -3.61
N PHE A 27 -3.74 -11.32 -2.35
CA PHE A 27 -4.64 -11.59 -1.25
C PHE A 27 -5.11 -10.27 -0.64
N ALA A 28 -6.42 -10.15 -0.42
CA ALA A 28 -7.01 -9.04 0.31
C ALA A 28 -7.70 -9.59 1.58
N THR A 29 -7.50 -8.94 2.73
CA THR A 29 -8.29 -9.22 3.93
C THR A 29 -9.36 -8.16 4.08
N LEU A 30 -10.62 -8.58 4.13
CA LEU A 30 -11.77 -7.69 4.27
C LEU A 30 -12.50 -7.96 5.59
N VAL A 31 -13.14 -6.92 6.10
CA VAL A 31 -13.94 -6.98 7.33
C VAL A 31 -15.34 -6.52 6.98
N ALA A 32 -16.33 -7.37 7.22
CA ALA A 32 -17.72 -6.95 7.17
C ALA A 32 -18.00 -6.10 8.41
N ILE A 33 -18.53 -4.90 8.21
CA ILE A 33 -18.88 -3.99 9.30
C ILE A 33 -20.39 -3.78 9.35
N ASP A 34 -20.90 -3.61 10.56
CA ASP A 34 -22.19 -3.02 10.83
C ASP A 34 -22.07 -1.50 10.63
N VAL A 35 -22.90 -0.91 9.76
CA VAL A 35 -22.77 0.50 9.36
C VAL A 35 -23.23 1.45 10.47
N GLU A 36 -24.15 1.02 11.34
CA GLU A 36 -24.64 1.84 12.45
C GLU A 36 -23.67 1.79 13.63
N ALA A 37 -23.20 0.60 13.98
CA ALA A 37 -22.30 0.41 15.12
C ALA A 37 -20.81 0.59 14.78
N MET A 38 -20.45 0.67 13.49
CA MET A 38 -19.07 0.69 12.97
C MET A 38 -18.19 -0.43 13.56
N ARG A 39 -18.81 -1.60 13.80
CA ARG A 39 -18.17 -2.77 14.41
C ARG A 39 -18.17 -3.96 13.46
N PRO A 40 -17.19 -4.89 13.57
CA PRO A 40 -17.19 -6.10 12.76
C PRO A 40 -18.47 -6.92 12.98
N ARG A 41 -19.16 -7.26 11.88
CA ARG A 41 -20.39 -8.06 11.93
C ARG A 41 -20.07 -9.51 12.33
N PRO A 42 -20.69 -10.02 13.42
CA PRO A 42 -20.53 -11.43 13.79
C PRO A 42 -21.34 -12.35 12.87
N GLY A 43 -21.00 -13.65 12.89
CA GLY A 43 -21.84 -14.69 12.26
C GLY A 43 -21.79 -14.70 10.73
N LEU A 44 -20.62 -14.47 10.12
CA LEU A 44 -20.46 -14.66 8.68
C LEU A 44 -20.81 -16.11 8.27
N PRO A 45 -21.41 -16.31 7.08
CA PRO A 45 -21.69 -17.64 6.56
C PRO A 45 -20.44 -18.53 6.55
N LYS A 46 -20.62 -19.81 6.86
CA LYS A 46 -19.53 -20.79 6.77
C LYS A 46 -19.31 -21.19 5.32
N LEU A 47 -18.04 -21.32 4.93
CA LEU A 47 -17.67 -21.83 3.63
C LEU A 47 -17.83 -23.35 3.59
N ILE A 48 -18.27 -23.87 2.45
CA ILE A 48 -18.30 -25.30 2.12
C ILE A 48 -17.72 -25.50 0.72
N HIS A 49 -17.09 -26.65 0.48
CA HIS A 49 -16.79 -27.10 -0.88
C HIS A 49 -17.81 -28.18 -1.25
N PRO A 50 -18.43 -28.13 -2.45
CA PRO A 50 -19.53 -29.03 -2.80
C PRO A 50 -19.18 -30.52 -2.70
N THR A 51 -17.92 -30.89 -2.90
CA THR A 51 -17.49 -32.29 -3.04
C THR A 51 -16.27 -32.70 -2.19
N ASP A 52 -15.53 -31.75 -1.62
CA ASP A 52 -14.30 -32.05 -0.83
C ASP A 52 -14.50 -31.49 0.59
N PRO A 53 -14.85 -32.35 1.57
CA PRO A 53 -15.09 -31.89 2.94
C PRO A 53 -13.84 -31.27 3.60
N ASN A 54 -12.64 -31.56 3.10
CA ASN A 54 -11.39 -31.07 3.67
C ASN A 54 -10.87 -29.78 3.01
N TYR A 55 -11.46 -29.34 1.91
CA TYR A 55 -10.96 -28.20 1.13
C TYR A 55 -10.91 -26.90 1.95
N VAL A 56 -12.00 -26.59 2.67
CA VAL A 56 -12.08 -25.39 3.50
C VAL A 56 -11.06 -25.45 4.64
N GLN A 57 -10.88 -26.61 5.27
CA GLN A 57 -9.88 -26.79 6.33
C GLN A 57 -8.44 -26.57 5.81
N LYS A 58 -8.13 -27.02 4.59
CA LYS A 58 -6.83 -26.74 3.94
C LYS A 58 -6.63 -25.24 3.73
N LEU A 59 -7.66 -24.53 3.23
CA LEU A 59 -7.60 -23.07 3.05
C LEU A 59 -7.44 -22.33 4.38
N GLU A 60 -8.15 -22.75 5.43
CA GLU A 60 -8.02 -22.19 6.77
C GLU A 60 -6.62 -22.40 7.34
N ALA A 61 -6.01 -23.57 7.12
CA ALA A 61 -4.63 -23.84 7.52
C ALA A 61 -3.64 -22.89 6.84
N VAL A 62 -3.79 -22.67 5.52
CA VAL A 62 -2.97 -21.72 4.75
C VAL A 62 -3.19 -20.29 5.25
N ALA A 63 -4.44 -19.88 5.49
CA ALA A 63 -4.76 -18.55 6.01
C ALA A 63 -4.16 -18.33 7.41
N LYS A 64 -4.18 -19.36 8.28
CA LYS A 64 -3.55 -19.33 9.60
C LYS A 64 -2.04 -19.13 9.49
N GLN A 65 -1.36 -19.92 8.65
CA GLN A 65 0.08 -19.78 8.40
C GLN A 65 0.44 -18.39 7.87
N ARG A 66 -0.32 -17.86 6.91
CA ARG A 66 -0.12 -16.50 6.39
C ARG A 66 -0.30 -15.43 7.46
N LYS A 67 -1.29 -15.58 8.33
CA LYS A 67 -1.50 -14.68 9.46
C LYS A 67 -0.31 -14.70 10.42
N GLU A 68 0.21 -15.88 10.74
CA GLU A 68 1.41 -16.05 11.59
C GLU A 68 2.65 -15.41 10.94
N LEU A 69 2.88 -15.65 9.65
CA LEU A 69 3.94 -15.00 8.88
C LEU A 69 3.79 -13.48 8.88
N ALA A 70 2.59 -12.97 8.68
CA ALA A 70 2.32 -11.53 8.68
C ALA A 70 2.55 -10.90 10.07
N VAL A 71 2.32 -11.62 11.16
CA VAL A 71 2.64 -11.16 12.52
C VAL A 71 4.16 -11.13 12.72
N ARG A 72 4.87 -12.20 12.38
CA ARG A 72 6.34 -12.27 12.46
C ARG A 72 6.99 -11.18 11.64
N TRP A 73 6.56 -11.01 10.39
CA TRP A 73 7.06 -9.96 9.49
C TRP A 73 6.90 -8.58 10.10
N ARG A 74 5.74 -8.27 10.70
CA ARG A 74 5.51 -6.98 11.37
C ARG A 74 6.47 -6.76 12.54
N ALA A 75 6.75 -7.80 13.33
CA ALA A 75 7.68 -7.70 14.46
C ALA A 75 9.11 -7.44 13.97
N VAL A 76 9.56 -8.16 12.93
CA VAL A 76 10.86 -7.95 12.30
C VAL A 76 10.97 -6.54 11.71
N GLN A 77 9.96 -6.12 10.96
CA GLN A 77 9.92 -4.80 10.32
C GLN A 77 9.96 -3.67 11.36
N GLY A 78 9.17 -3.78 12.43
CA GLY A 78 9.22 -2.83 13.53
C GLY A 78 10.55 -2.79 14.28
N ALA A 79 11.32 -3.89 14.30
CA ALA A 79 12.68 -3.92 14.84
C ALA A 79 13.69 -3.26 13.87
N VAL A 80 13.54 -3.48 12.56
CA VAL A 80 14.33 -2.81 11.51
C VAL A 80 14.10 -1.30 11.53
N ASP A 81 12.86 -0.86 11.69
CA ASP A 81 12.49 0.56 11.80
C ASP A 81 13.11 1.26 13.02
N GLN A 82 13.46 0.50 14.06
CA GLN A 82 14.15 1.00 15.26
C GLN A 82 15.67 1.00 15.14
N LEU A 83 16.23 0.44 14.06
CA LEU A 83 17.67 0.49 13.86
C LEU A 83 18.14 1.94 13.69
N PRO A 84 19.36 2.29 14.16
CA PRO A 84 19.89 3.63 13.99
C PRO A 84 19.81 4.06 12.53
N HIS A 85 19.27 5.24 12.28
CA HIS A 85 19.31 5.84 10.95
C HIS A 85 20.78 5.97 10.53
N VAL A 86 21.10 5.58 9.29
CA VAL A 86 22.45 5.76 8.74
C VAL A 86 22.78 7.25 8.81
N SER A 87 23.66 7.65 9.73
CA SER A 87 24.10 9.03 9.85
C SER A 87 25.10 9.33 8.74
N THR A 88 25.28 10.61 8.43
CA THR A 88 26.29 11.08 7.48
C THR A 88 27.69 10.59 7.85
N GLU A 89 27.97 10.37 9.13
CA GLU A 89 29.24 9.83 9.66
C GLU A 89 29.43 8.33 9.38
N MET A 90 28.33 7.58 9.17
CA MET A 90 28.37 6.15 8.83
C MET A 90 28.64 5.91 7.34
N LEU A 91 28.53 6.96 6.51
CA LEU A 91 28.84 6.90 5.08
C LEU A 91 30.36 6.95 4.90
N LYS A 92 30.98 5.79 4.61
CA LYS A 92 32.39 5.76 4.17
C LYS A 92 32.47 6.38 2.78
N ASP A 93 33.39 7.33 2.61
CA ASP A 93 33.63 8.01 1.35
C ASP A 93 34.29 7.02 0.37
N PHE A 94 33.48 6.34 -0.43
CA PHE A 94 33.97 5.49 -1.52
C PHE A 94 34.13 6.37 -2.74
N SER A 95 35.30 7.01 -2.87
CA SER A 95 35.67 7.77 -4.05
C SER A 95 35.78 6.84 -5.26
N GLN A 96 34.66 6.60 -5.94
CA GLN A 96 34.62 6.14 -7.32
C GLN A 96 33.69 7.06 -8.10
N GLU A 97 34.22 7.58 -9.20
CA GLU A 97 33.56 8.49 -10.14
C GLU A 97 32.30 7.85 -10.74
N TYR A 98 31.20 7.91 -9.99
CA TYR A 98 29.85 7.66 -10.49
C TYR A 98 29.11 8.99 -10.52
N THR A 99 28.54 9.28 -11.68
CA THR A 99 27.82 10.50 -12.03
C THR A 99 26.76 10.86 -10.97
N SER A 100 26.90 12.05 -10.38
CA SER A 100 25.99 12.70 -9.40
C SER A 100 25.34 11.76 -8.36
N LEU A 101 26.02 11.56 -7.23
CA LEU A 101 25.36 11.05 -6.02
C LEU A 101 24.18 11.96 -5.64
N VAL A 102 23.02 11.38 -5.35
CA VAL A 102 21.82 12.08 -4.89
C VAL A 102 21.54 11.67 -3.45
N SER A 103 21.33 12.62 -2.56
CA SER A 103 21.06 12.30 -1.16
C SER A 103 19.64 11.74 -1.00
N VAL A 104 19.43 10.78 -0.09
CA VAL A 104 18.08 10.23 0.17
C VAL A 104 17.04 11.32 0.47
N PRO A 105 17.35 12.36 1.30
CA PRO A 105 16.43 13.46 1.53
C PRO A 105 16.01 14.22 0.26
N GLU A 106 16.91 14.36 -0.74
CA GLU A 106 16.57 14.99 -2.02
C GLU A 106 15.59 14.18 -2.86
N THR A 107 15.36 12.90 -2.52
CA THR A 107 14.35 12.06 -3.18
C THR A 107 12.98 12.13 -2.53
N LEU A 108 12.86 12.81 -1.38
CA LEU A 108 11.60 12.93 -0.65
C LEU A 108 10.59 13.73 -1.48
N LEU A 109 9.45 13.11 -1.73
CA LEU A 109 8.29 13.71 -2.37
C LEU A 109 7.12 13.68 -1.39
N GLU A 110 6.55 14.84 -1.12
CA GLU A 110 5.30 14.99 -0.37
C GLU A 110 4.20 15.44 -1.33
N VAL A 111 3.07 14.72 -1.36
CA VAL A 111 1.91 15.08 -2.18
C VAL A 111 0.67 15.02 -1.31
N GLN A 112 -0.11 16.09 -1.35
CA GLN A 112 -1.40 16.18 -0.68
C GLN A 112 -2.54 16.06 -1.69
N THR A 113 -3.63 15.44 -1.26
CA THR A 113 -4.86 15.38 -2.05
C THR A 113 -6.09 15.42 -1.14
N SER A 114 -7.19 15.90 -1.69
CA SER A 114 -8.52 15.71 -1.12
C SER A 114 -9.34 14.83 -2.06
N PHE A 115 -10.12 13.92 -1.48
CA PHE A 115 -10.95 13.02 -2.26
C PHE A 115 -12.33 13.62 -2.52
N LEU A 116 -12.78 13.52 -3.76
CA LEU A 116 -14.11 13.93 -4.20
C LEU A 116 -15.21 12.91 -3.84
N PRO A 117 -16.50 13.30 -3.85
CA PRO A 117 -17.62 12.40 -3.57
C PRO A 117 -17.64 11.09 -4.36
N ARG A 118 -17.15 11.11 -5.59
CA ARG A 118 -17.07 9.91 -6.46
C ARG A 118 -16.17 8.79 -5.90
N HIS A 119 -15.28 9.11 -4.96
CA HIS A 119 -14.36 8.13 -4.35
C HIS A 119 -14.97 7.51 -3.07
N LEU A 120 -16.18 7.89 -2.68
CA LEU A 120 -16.87 7.28 -1.54
C LEU A 120 -17.38 5.88 -1.88
N ASN A 121 -17.19 4.97 -0.94
CA ASN A 121 -17.90 3.71 -0.90
C ASN A 121 -19.25 3.87 -0.16
N ARG A 122 -20.06 2.79 -0.11
CA ARG A 122 -21.38 2.79 0.56
C ARG A 122 -21.33 3.08 2.07
N ASN A 123 -20.16 3.04 2.68
CA ASN A 123 -19.94 3.36 4.09
C ASN A 123 -19.54 4.83 4.30
N ASN A 124 -19.67 5.70 3.29
CA ASN A 124 -19.25 7.10 3.32
C ASN A 124 -17.77 7.31 3.69
N THR A 125 -16.92 6.35 3.33
CA THR A 125 -15.46 6.44 3.47
C THR A 125 -14.80 6.27 2.10
N ILE A 126 -13.57 6.72 1.94
CA ILE A 126 -12.83 6.61 0.68
C ILE A 126 -12.59 5.14 0.35
N PHE A 127 -12.84 4.75 -0.91
CA PHE A 127 -12.58 3.42 -1.39
C PHE A 127 -11.07 3.12 -1.39
N GLY A 128 -10.68 1.98 -0.82
CA GLY A 128 -9.26 1.63 -0.68
C GLY A 128 -8.51 1.58 -2.02
N GLY A 129 -9.19 1.22 -3.12
CA GLY A 129 -8.61 1.23 -4.46
C GLY A 129 -8.16 2.62 -4.92
N ASP A 130 -8.91 3.68 -4.59
CA ASP A 130 -8.53 5.06 -4.95
C ASP A 130 -7.29 5.52 -4.18
N VAL A 131 -7.18 5.13 -2.91
CA VAL A 131 -5.98 5.38 -2.10
C VAL A 131 -4.78 4.64 -2.68
N LEU A 132 -4.93 3.38 -3.09
CA LEU A 132 -3.88 2.60 -3.73
C LEU A 132 -3.42 3.22 -5.06
N ALA A 133 -4.36 3.73 -5.87
CA ALA A 133 -4.06 4.41 -7.11
C ALA A 133 -3.30 5.73 -6.88
N PHE A 134 -3.65 6.48 -5.83
CA PHE A 134 -2.91 7.67 -5.44
C PHE A 134 -1.48 7.32 -4.98
N MET A 135 -1.32 6.27 -4.17
CA MET A 135 -0.03 5.78 -3.69
C MET A 135 0.91 5.37 -4.83
N ASP A 136 0.41 4.61 -5.81
CA ASP A 136 1.20 4.19 -6.97
C ASP A 136 1.68 5.40 -7.79
N LYS A 137 0.81 6.41 -7.98
CA LYS A 137 1.17 7.64 -8.71
C LYS A 137 2.29 8.42 -8.01
N VAL A 138 2.19 8.60 -6.69
CA VAL A 138 3.20 9.31 -5.91
C VAL A 138 4.53 8.56 -5.93
N ALA A 139 4.51 7.23 -5.75
CA ALA A 139 5.70 6.39 -5.84
C ALA A 139 6.37 6.46 -7.23
N LEU A 140 5.59 6.36 -8.32
CA LEU A 140 6.11 6.50 -9.67
C LEU A 140 6.66 7.90 -9.92
N GLN A 141 6.02 8.97 -9.44
CA GLN A 141 6.53 10.33 -9.58
C GLN A 141 7.88 10.52 -8.86
N CYS A 142 8.01 10.00 -7.64
CA CYS A 142 9.27 9.98 -6.91
C CYS A 142 10.37 9.24 -7.71
N ALA A 143 10.06 8.03 -8.19
CA ALA A 143 11.02 7.22 -8.95
C ALA A 143 11.42 7.85 -10.29
N LYS A 144 10.48 8.46 -11.03
CA LYS A 144 10.76 9.21 -12.26
C LYS A 144 11.61 10.46 -12.00
N SER A 145 11.32 11.18 -10.92
CA SER A 145 12.11 12.36 -10.52
C SER A 145 13.56 11.99 -10.19
N PHE A 146 13.74 10.87 -9.48
CA PHE A 146 15.06 10.36 -9.12
C PHE A 146 15.85 9.84 -10.32
N THR A 147 15.23 9.01 -11.16
CA THR A 147 15.91 8.38 -12.31
C THR A 147 16.01 9.28 -13.55
N LYS A 148 15.31 10.41 -13.57
CA LYS A 148 15.11 11.26 -14.76
C LYS A 148 14.57 10.48 -15.96
N ASN A 149 13.85 9.37 -15.72
CA ASN A 149 13.27 8.52 -16.74
C ASN A 149 11.74 8.52 -16.62
N LYS A 150 11.04 8.64 -17.76
CA LYS A 150 9.56 8.63 -17.81
C LYS A 150 8.98 7.21 -17.82
N ASN A 151 9.77 6.22 -18.23
CA ASN A 151 9.38 4.84 -18.46
C ASN A 151 9.64 4.00 -17.21
N MET A 152 8.68 4.03 -16.29
CA MET A 152 8.74 3.31 -15.02
C MET A 152 7.48 2.46 -14.86
N VAL A 153 7.65 1.25 -14.31
CA VAL A 153 6.58 0.30 -14.04
C VAL A 153 6.65 -0.19 -12.60
N THR A 154 5.49 -0.42 -12.00
CA THR A 154 5.39 -1.03 -10.68
C THR A 154 5.42 -2.54 -10.82
N VAL A 155 6.49 -3.17 -10.32
CA VAL A 155 6.67 -4.63 -10.41
C VAL A 155 5.97 -5.36 -9.27
N ALA A 156 6.01 -4.78 -8.07
CA ALA A 156 5.36 -5.32 -6.89
C ALA A 156 5.14 -4.22 -5.85
N MET A 157 4.14 -4.44 -5.01
CA MET A 157 3.95 -3.74 -3.75
C MET A 157 3.97 -4.82 -2.66
N ASN A 158 4.63 -4.56 -1.52
CA ASN A 158 4.68 -5.55 -0.46
C ASN A 158 3.39 -5.56 0.37
N ARG A 159 3.35 -4.79 1.46
CA ARG A 159 2.25 -4.82 2.41
C ARG A 159 1.60 -3.46 2.56
N ILE A 160 0.30 -3.41 2.31
CA ILE A 160 -0.52 -2.22 2.58
C ILE A 160 -1.51 -2.54 3.69
N SER A 161 -1.63 -1.64 4.66
CA SER A 161 -2.60 -1.76 5.75
C SER A 161 -3.35 -0.46 5.95
N PHE A 162 -4.67 -0.53 5.86
CA PHE A 162 -5.57 0.57 6.21
C PHE A 162 -5.79 0.56 7.73
N LYS A 163 -5.17 1.52 8.43
CA LYS A 163 -5.25 1.60 9.90
C LYS A 163 -6.53 2.26 10.38
N LEU A 164 -7.03 3.24 9.62
CA LEU A 164 -8.23 4.02 9.90
C LEU A 164 -8.99 4.28 8.60
N PRO A 165 -10.33 4.47 8.66
CA PRO A 165 -11.08 4.98 7.53
C PRO A 165 -10.61 6.40 7.17
N ILE A 166 -10.73 6.75 5.89
CA ILE A 166 -10.50 8.11 5.38
C ILE A 166 -11.87 8.64 4.97
N ASN A 167 -12.19 9.87 5.34
CA ASN A 167 -13.44 10.56 5.03
C ASN A 167 -13.25 11.56 3.88
N MET A 168 -14.34 12.13 3.37
CA MET A 168 -14.26 13.12 2.29
C MET A 168 -13.60 14.43 2.73
N ASP A 169 -13.79 14.83 3.98
CA ASP A 169 -13.27 16.09 4.53
C ASP A 169 -11.79 16.02 4.92
N ASP A 170 -11.19 14.83 4.79
CA ASP A 170 -9.80 14.58 5.16
C ASP A 170 -8.85 15.03 4.05
N ILE A 171 -7.77 15.72 4.44
CA ILE A 171 -6.63 15.95 3.56
C ILE A 171 -5.66 14.80 3.75
N VAL A 172 -5.38 14.08 2.66
CA VAL A 172 -4.50 12.92 2.65
C VAL A 172 -3.14 13.33 2.13
N THR A 173 -2.12 13.14 2.96
CA THR A 173 -0.72 13.38 2.61
C THR A 173 0.00 12.06 2.41
N MET A 174 0.72 11.94 1.29
CA MET A 174 1.61 10.82 1.01
C MET A 174 3.04 11.30 0.90
N HIS A 175 3.93 10.56 1.55
CA HIS A 175 5.36 10.73 1.44
C HIS A 175 5.95 9.55 0.65
N ALA A 176 6.85 9.83 -0.29
CA ALA A 176 7.62 8.82 -1.00
C ALA A 176 9.09 9.23 -1.03
N ARG A 177 9.99 8.25 -0.90
CA ARG A 177 11.44 8.44 -1.06
C ARG A 177 12.06 7.18 -1.64
N VAL A 178 13.20 7.32 -2.29
CA VAL A 178 13.99 6.16 -2.72
C VAL A 178 14.91 5.77 -1.58
N CYS A 179 14.77 4.56 -1.03
CA CYS A 179 15.66 4.13 0.07
C CYS A 179 16.74 3.13 -0.37
N THR A 180 16.56 2.41 -1.48
CA THR A 180 17.55 1.42 -1.96
C THR A 180 17.57 1.34 -3.48
N GLN A 181 18.74 1.07 -4.06
CA GLN A 181 18.91 0.78 -5.47
C GLN A 181 19.68 -0.53 -5.63
N HIS A 182 19.18 -1.44 -6.47
CA HIS A 182 19.84 -2.71 -6.74
C HIS A 182 19.78 -3.00 -8.23
N ARG A 183 20.82 -3.69 -8.73
CA ARG A 183 20.83 -4.20 -10.09
C ARG A 183 19.89 -5.41 -10.14
N TRP A 184 18.87 -5.32 -10.98
CA TRP A 184 18.00 -6.43 -11.30
C TRP A 184 18.54 -7.13 -12.54
N ASN A 185 19.01 -8.36 -12.38
CA ASN A 185 19.28 -9.24 -13.51
C ASN A 185 17.98 -10.02 -13.77
N PHE A 186 17.35 -9.79 -14.92
CA PHE A 186 16.11 -10.48 -15.31
C PHE A 186 16.30 -12.01 -15.46
N ASP A 187 17.55 -12.48 -15.55
CA ASP A 187 17.89 -13.87 -15.87
C ASP A 187 17.95 -14.82 -14.66
N GLN A 188 17.68 -14.36 -13.45
CA GLN A 188 17.55 -15.26 -12.28
C GLN A 188 16.25 -15.03 -11.53
N GLU A 189 15.49 -16.12 -11.35
CA GLU A 189 14.17 -16.21 -10.67
C GLU A 189 14.12 -15.65 -9.24
N GLU A 190 15.25 -15.23 -8.65
CA GLU A 190 15.24 -14.57 -7.36
C GLU A 190 14.74 -13.13 -7.50
N ARG A 191 13.43 -12.96 -7.45
CA ARG A 191 12.80 -11.66 -7.19
C ARG A 191 13.19 -11.19 -5.79
N LYS A 192 14.39 -10.62 -5.64
CA LYS A 192 14.85 -9.97 -4.40
C LYS A 192 14.11 -8.65 -4.23
N PHE A 193 12.88 -8.74 -3.73
CA PHE A 193 12.11 -7.56 -3.37
C PHE A 193 12.69 -6.94 -2.12
N LEU A 194 13.27 -5.75 -2.25
CA LEU A 194 13.58 -4.94 -1.08
C LEU A 194 12.31 -4.23 -0.65
N THR A 195 11.91 -4.56 0.56
CA THR A 195 10.78 -3.95 1.21
C THR A 195 11.28 -2.72 1.93
N LEU A 196 10.70 -1.59 1.59
CA LEU A 196 10.79 -0.39 2.39
C LEU A 196 9.37 -0.06 2.83
N ASP A 197 9.20 0.27 4.09
CA ASP A 197 7.91 0.70 4.59
C ASP A 197 7.41 1.91 3.79
N PRO A 198 6.12 1.91 3.38
CA PRO A 198 5.52 3.15 2.94
C PRO A 198 5.63 4.14 4.10
N LEU A 199 6.19 5.32 3.83
CA LEU A 199 6.08 6.43 4.76
C LEU A 199 4.59 6.63 5.05
N ALA A 200 4.27 6.81 6.33
CA ALA A 200 2.91 6.73 6.81
C ALA A 200 1.98 7.65 6.02
N LEU A 201 0.84 7.10 5.56
CA LEU A 201 -0.26 7.92 5.09
C LEU A 201 -0.77 8.72 6.29
N THR A 202 -0.60 10.03 6.24
CA THR A 202 -1.07 10.93 7.30
C THR A 202 -2.32 11.65 6.83
N THR A 203 -3.34 11.60 7.68
CA THR A 203 -4.59 12.32 7.48
C THR A 203 -4.59 13.52 8.42
N ALA A 204 -4.73 14.72 7.87
CA ALA A 204 -4.95 15.92 8.67
C ALA A 204 -6.45 16.28 8.61
N ALA A 205 -7.10 16.32 9.77
CA ALA A 205 -8.45 16.86 9.88
C ALA A 205 -8.38 18.39 9.76
N LEU A 206 -9.16 18.97 8.85
CA LEU A 206 -9.37 20.41 8.79
C LEU A 206 -9.98 20.89 10.12
N LYS A 207 -9.19 21.55 10.97
CA LYS A 207 -9.77 22.36 12.05
C LYS A 207 -10.57 23.46 11.38
N THR A 208 -11.90 23.39 11.48
CA THR A 208 -12.78 24.46 11.05
C THR A 208 -12.37 25.75 11.76
N VAL A 209 -11.68 26.64 11.05
CA VAL A 209 -11.50 28.02 11.51
C VAL A 209 -12.89 28.62 11.45
N ARG A 210 -13.57 28.70 12.60
CA ARG A 210 -14.78 29.51 12.71
C ARG A 210 -14.38 30.95 12.44
N SER A 211 -14.69 31.44 11.24
CA SER A 211 -14.66 32.88 10.97
C SER A 211 -15.54 33.58 11.99
N PRO A 212 -15.05 34.60 12.71
CA PRO A 212 -15.90 35.42 13.54
C PRO A 212 -16.84 36.22 12.62
N ASN A 213 -18.13 35.93 12.73
CA ASN A 213 -19.28 36.76 12.38
C ASN A 213 -19.02 37.94 11.43
N LEU A 214 -19.23 37.74 10.13
CA LEU A 214 -19.61 38.84 9.25
C LEU A 214 -21.12 39.10 9.42
N ARG A 215 -21.48 39.77 10.52
CA ARG A 215 -22.69 40.58 10.56
C ARG A 215 -22.40 41.83 9.73
N GLY A 216 -23.12 42.05 8.63
CA GLY A 216 -23.14 43.37 8.01
C GLY A 216 -23.54 43.44 6.55
N ARG A 217 -24.85 43.71 6.36
CA ARG A 217 -25.49 44.46 5.27
C ARG A 217 -25.77 43.72 3.95
N LEU A 218 -27.09 43.50 3.81
CA LEU A 218 -27.99 43.57 2.63
C LEU A 218 -27.39 43.27 1.26
#